data_AF-Q1IVH1-F1
#
_entry.id   AF-Q1IVH1-F1
#
_cell.length_a   1.000
_cell.length_b   1.000
_cell.length_c   1.000
_cell.angle_alpha   90.00
_cell.angle_beta   90.00
_cell.angle_gamma   90.00
#
_symmetry.space_group_name_H-M   'P 1'
#
loop_
_entity.id
_entity.type
_entity.pdbx_description
1 polymer ?
#
loop_
_entity_poly.entity_id
_entity_poly.type
_entity_poly.pdbx_seq_one_letter_code
_entity_poly.pdbx_strand_id
1 'polypeptide(L)'
;MAINLCNHIKANGTGCESPALRDQDYCYFHTAHRQSQRRQRRAARLNLPFQLPLLEDAASIQLAINDTLNALLAGQIDHKTAGLLLYGLQTAAINVRHIDLDVSGFDRQAAEYDDDEADLLEEEIAADIAEEKKLEVVAAKKTERETAKTAANTATLPGKKPAARAETAAAESKRAVGANPTSPTAPKSQLRSDGMK
;
A
#
# COMPACT_ATOMS: atom_id res chain seq x y z
N MET A 1 -10.81 -42.27 -16.32
CA MET A 1 -9.96 -41.59 -15.31
C MET A 1 -10.87 -41.17 -14.17
N ALA A 2 -10.54 -41.54 -12.94
CA ALA A 2 -11.23 -40.99 -11.77
C ALA A 2 -10.77 -39.54 -11.61
N ILE A 3 -11.72 -38.62 -11.42
CA ILE A 3 -11.43 -37.22 -11.10
C ILE A 3 -11.27 -37.14 -9.59
N ASN A 4 -10.10 -36.74 -9.10
CA ASN A 4 -9.90 -36.48 -7.69
C ASN A 4 -10.68 -35.23 -7.29
N LEU A 5 -11.46 -35.29 -6.21
CA LEU A 5 -12.20 -34.16 -5.67
C LEU A 5 -11.42 -33.51 -4.53
N CYS A 6 -11.73 -32.24 -4.27
CA CYS A 6 -11.16 -31.49 -3.17
C CYS A 6 -11.55 -32.08 -1.80
N ASN A 7 -10.56 -32.35 -0.95
CA ASN A 7 -10.75 -32.88 0.41
C ASN A 7 -11.18 -31.83 1.46
N HIS A 8 -11.53 -30.60 1.05
CA HIS A 8 -11.96 -29.57 1.99
C HIS A 8 -13.40 -29.81 2.47
N ILE A 9 -13.62 -29.70 3.78
CA ILE A 9 -14.94 -29.72 4.40
C ILE A 9 -15.35 -28.27 4.67
N LYS A 10 -16.45 -27.84 4.03
CA LYS A 10 -17.04 -26.51 4.21
C LYS A 10 -17.60 -26.35 5.63
N ALA A 11 -17.86 -25.11 6.04
CA ALA A 11 -18.37 -24.80 7.38
C ALA A 11 -19.71 -25.47 7.73
N ASN A 12 -20.52 -25.82 6.73
CA ASN A 12 -21.78 -26.55 6.89
C ASN A 12 -21.60 -28.08 7.01
N GLY A 13 -20.37 -28.59 7.04
CA GLY A 13 -20.06 -30.02 7.12
C GLY A 13 -20.07 -30.77 5.79
N THR A 14 -20.45 -30.12 4.68
CA THR A 14 -20.39 -30.75 3.34
C THR A 14 -18.99 -30.69 2.75
N GLY A 15 -18.62 -31.71 1.96
CA GLY A 15 -17.37 -31.71 1.20
C GLY A 15 -17.39 -30.68 0.06
N CYS A 16 -16.20 -30.26 -0.35
CA CYS A 16 -16.01 -29.48 -1.58
C CYS A 16 -16.08 -30.41 -2.79
N GLU A 17 -16.98 -30.12 -3.72
CA GLU A 17 -17.21 -30.95 -4.91
C GLU A 17 -16.42 -30.47 -6.13
N SER A 18 -15.53 -29.48 -5.94
CA SER A 18 -14.65 -29.01 -7.01
C SER A 18 -13.54 -30.04 -7.29
N PRO A 19 -13.10 -30.18 -8.56
CA PRO A 19 -11.97 -31.03 -8.88
C PRO A 19 -10.71 -30.54 -8.16
N ALA A 20 -9.94 -31.48 -7.63
CA ALA A 20 -8.61 -31.21 -7.10
C ALA A 20 -7.63 -30.93 -8.24
N LEU A 21 -6.60 -30.13 -7.95
CA LEU A 21 -5.45 -29.96 -8.86
C LEU A 21 -4.70 -31.30 -9.01
N ARG A 22 -3.90 -31.44 -10.06
CA ARG A 22 -3.07 -32.65 -10.25
C ARG A 22 -2.14 -32.83 -9.06
N ASP A 23 -2.13 -34.06 -8.54
CA ASP A 23 -1.27 -34.46 -7.42
C ASP A 23 -1.44 -33.62 -6.13
N GLN A 24 -2.58 -32.95 -5.97
CA GLN A 24 -2.93 -32.17 -4.79
C GLN A 24 -4.23 -32.67 -4.13
N ASP A 25 -4.37 -32.38 -2.84
CA ASP A 25 -5.58 -32.74 -2.06
C ASP A 25 -6.74 -31.74 -2.22
N TYR A 26 -6.48 -30.57 -2.79
CA TYR A 26 -7.42 -29.44 -2.78
C TYR A 26 -7.63 -28.88 -4.19
N CYS A 27 -8.79 -28.24 -4.40
CA CYS A 27 -9.04 -27.46 -5.61
C CYS A 27 -8.20 -26.17 -5.61
N TYR A 28 -8.15 -25.49 -6.76
CA TYR A 28 -7.45 -24.21 -6.92
C TYR A 28 -7.81 -23.20 -5.81
N PHE A 29 -9.11 -22.97 -5.57
CA PHE A 29 -9.58 -22.02 -4.56
C PHE A 29 -9.09 -22.35 -3.15
N HIS A 30 -9.18 -23.61 -2.70
CA HIS A 30 -8.77 -23.98 -1.34
C HIS A 30 -7.24 -24.04 -1.19
N THR A 31 -6.52 -24.33 -2.27
CA THR A 31 -5.05 -24.24 -2.31
C THR A 31 -4.61 -22.79 -2.17
N ALA A 32 -5.15 -21.90 -3.02
CA ALA A 32 -4.90 -20.46 -2.97
C ALA A 32 -5.29 -19.84 -1.62
N HIS A 33 -6.45 -20.21 -1.06
CA HIS A 33 -6.89 -19.73 0.25
C HIS A 33 -5.90 -20.11 1.37
N ARG A 34 -5.48 -21.38 1.40
CA ARG A 34 -4.50 -21.86 2.38
C ARG A 34 -3.15 -21.17 2.22
N GLN A 35 -2.75 -20.89 0.99
CA GLN A 35 -1.49 -20.19 0.72
C GLN A 35 -1.56 -18.71 1.13
N SER A 36 -2.66 -18.02 0.83
CA SER A 36 -2.90 -16.64 1.31
C SER A 36 -2.81 -16.56 2.84
N GLN A 37 -3.49 -17.48 3.54
CA GLN A 37 -3.42 -17.60 5.01
C GLN A 37 -1.99 -17.81 5.52
N ARG A 38 -1.17 -18.63 4.83
CA ARG A 38 0.24 -18.85 5.18
C ARG A 38 1.06 -17.57 4.99
N ARG A 39 0.93 -16.91 3.83
CA ARG A 39 1.62 -15.65 3.49
C ARG A 39 1.30 -14.56 4.51
N GLN A 40 0.03 -14.39 4.88
CA GLN A 40 -0.39 -13.40 5.87
C GLN A 40 0.14 -13.69 7.26
N ARG A 41 0.08 -14.94 7.71
CA ARG A 41 0.67 -15.32 9.01
C ARG A 41 2.18 -15.09 9.03
N ARG A 42 2.88 -15.34 7.92
CA ARG A 42 4.31 -15.02 7.76
C ARG A 42 4.53 -13.50 7.83
N ALA A 43 3.77 -12.73 7.07
CA ALA A 43 3.84 -11.27 7.06
C ALA A 43 3.58 -10.67 8.45
N ALA A 44 2.59 -11.18 9.18
CA ALA A 44 2.29 -10.78 10.55
C ALA A 44 3.47 -11.01 11.50
N ARG A 45 4.10 -12.19 11.42
CA ARG A 45 5.26 -12.52 12.25
C ARG A 45 6.49 -11.67 11.94
N LEU A 46 6.61 -11.22 10.69
CA LEU A 46 7.72 -10.39 10.22
C LEU A 46 7.41 -8.89 10.25
N ASN A 47 6.23 -8.48 10.74
CA ASN A 47 5.73 -7.10 10.68
C ASN A 47 5.82 -6.47 9.28
N LEU A 48 5.57 -7.29 8.25
CA LEU A 48 5.49 -6.83 6.87
C LEU A 48 4.14 -6.15 6.61
N PRO A 49 4.07 -5.23 5.64
CA PRO A 49 2.82 -4.56 5.27
C PRO A 49 1.77 -5.58 4.84
N PHE A 50 0.52 -5.33 5.23
CA PHE A 50 -0.62 -6.12 4.78
C PHE A 50 -0.86 -5.89 3.28
N GLN A 51 -1.01 -6.97 2.53
CA GLN A 51 -1.26 -6.96 1.09
C GLN A 51 -2.54 -7.73 0.79
N LEU A 52 -3.37 -7.17 -0.09
CA LEU A 52 -4.55 -7.83 -0.61
C LEU A 52 -4.20 -8.70 -1.81
N PRO A 53 -4.93 -9.81 -2.02
CA PRO A 53 -4.84 -10.55 -3.28
C PRO A 53 -5.39 -9.70 -4.44
N LEU A 54 -5.04 -10.09 -5.66
CA LEU A 54 -5.60 -9.50 -6.88
C LEU A 54 -7.13 -9.70 -6.88
N LEU A 55 -7.90 -8.67 -7.22
CA LEU A 55 -9.37 -8.67 -7.15
C LEU A 55 -9.97 -8.88 -8.55
N GLU A 56 -9.69 -10.03 -9.16
CA GLU A 56 -10.07 -10.35 -10.54
C GLU A 56 -11.50 -10.90 -10.66
N ASP A 57 -12.01 -11.55 -9.61
CA ASP A 57 -13.28 -12.29 -9.63
C ASP A 57 -13.98 -12.27 -8.26
N ALA A 58 -15.19 -12.83 -8.20
CA ALA A 58 -15.95 -12.87 -6.95
C ALA A 58 -15.26 -13.71 -5.86
N ALA A 59 -14.52 -14.76 -6.23
CA ALA A 59 -13.85 -15.62 -5.27
C ALA A 59 -12.64 -14.90 -4.63
N SER A 60 -11.82 -14.21 -5.43
CA SER A 60 -10.69 -13.41 -4.95
C SER A 60 -11.13 -12.25 -4.06
N ILE A 61 -12.25 -11.58 -4.38
CA ILE A 61 -12.83 -10.57 -3.50
C ILE A 61 -13.25 -11.18 -2.16
N GLN A 62 -13.85 -12.37 -2.16
CA GLN A 62 -14.22 -13.04 -0.92
C GLN A 62 -13.00 -13.44 -0.07
N LEU A 63 -11.90 -13.85 -0.72
CA LEU A 63 -10.61 -14.09 -0.05
C LEU A 63 -10.09 -12.80 0.58
N ALA A 64 -10.06 -11.71 -0.17
CA ALA A 64 -9.63 -10.39 0.31
C ALA A 64 -10.42 -9.89 1.53
N ILE A 65 -11.74 -10.13 1.57
CA ILE A 65 -12.57 -9.81 2.74
C ILE A 65 -12.12 -10.60 3.96
N ASN A 66 -11.97 -11.92 3.81
CA ASN A 66 -11.55 -12.80 4.91
C ASN A 66 -10.16 -12.39 5.44
N ASP A 67 -9.25 -12.10 4.52
CA ASP A 67 -7.88 -11.70 4.81
C ASP A 67 -7.81 -10.36 5.56
N THR A 68 -8.62 -9.39 5.14
CA THR A 68 -8.76 -8.09 5.84
C THR A 68 -9.29 -8.27 7.25
N LEU A 69 -10.29 -9.14 7.44
CA LEU A 69 -10.84 -9.45 8.76
C LEU A 69 -9.80 -10.13 9.66
N ASN A 70 -9.06 -11.10 9.13
CA ASN A 70 -8.00 -11.77 9.87
C ASN A 70 -6.86 -10.81 10.26
N ALA A 71 -6.45 -9.92 9.35
CA ALA A 71 -5.44 -8.90 9.63
C ALA A 71 -5.91 -7.92 10.72
N LEU A 72 -7.18 -7.52 10.70
CA LEU A 72 -7.76 -6.68 11.76
C LEU A 72 -7.77 -7.40 13.12
N LEU A 73 -8.21 -8.66 13.15
CA LEU A 73 -8.25 -9.47 14.37
C LEU A 73 -6.85 -9.77 14.92
N ALA A 74 -5.85 -9.91 14.03
CA ALA A 74 -4.45 -10.10 14.40
C ALA A 74 -3.75 -8.79 14.81
N GLY A 75 -4.41 -7.63 14.69
CA GLY A 75 -3.83 -6.33 15.01
C GLY A 75 -2.78 -5.85 14.00
N GLN A 76 -2.74 -6.40 12.78
CA GLN A 76 -1.84 -5.96 11.72
C GLN A 76 -2.27 -4.65 11.07
N ILE A 77 -3.57 -4.37 11.10
CA ILE A 77 -4.17 -3.15 10.58
C ILE A 77 -5.11 -2.54 11.62
N ASP A 78 -5.25 -1.22 11.60
CA ASP A 78 -6.15 -0.51 12.49
C ASP A 78 -7.59 -0.49 11.95
N HIS A 79 -8.56 -0.18 12.82
CA HIS A 79 -9.98 -0.15 12.47
C HIS A 79 -10.31 0.81 11.32
N LYS A 80 -9.60 1.94 11.21
CA LYS A 80 -9.88 2.93 10.16
C LYS A 80 -9.41 2.39 8.80
N THR A 81 -8.22 1.82 8.73
CA THR A 81 -7.72 1.17 7.52
C THR A 81 -8.61 0.01 7.12
N ALA A 82 -8.98 -0.86 8.06
CA ALA A 82 -9.91 -1.97 7.78
C ALA A 82 -11.26 -1.47 7.23
N GLY A 83 -11.81 -0.38 7.77
CA GLY A 83 -13.04 0.23 7.27
C GLY A 83 -12.91 0.72 5.82
N LEU A 84 -11.79 1.35 5.47
CA LEU A 84 -11.52 1.80 4.09
C LEU A 84 -11.34 0.63 3.13
N LEU A 85 -10.61 -0.42 3.55
CA LEU A 85 -10.41 -1.62 2.75
C LEU A 85 -11.74 -2.32 2.46
N LEU A 86 -12.56 -2.56 3.49
CA LEU A 86 -13.87 -3.21 3.33
C LEU A 86 -14.82 -2.40 2.42
N TYR A 87 -14.76 -1.06 2.47
CA TYR A 87 -15.51 -0.20 1.55
C TYR A 87 -15.01 -0.34 0.10
N GLY A 88 -13.69 -0.38 -0.10
CA GLY A 88 -13.09 -0.66 -1.41
C GLY A 88 -13.49 -2.03 -1.96
N LEU A 89 -13.47 -3.05 -1.11
CA LEU A 89 -13.88 -4.42 -1.47
C LEU A 89 -15.37 -4.52 -1.80
N GLN A 90 -16.23 -3.77 -1.12
CA GLN A 90 -17.64 -3.65 -1.48
C GLN A 90 -17.80 -3.04 -2.88
N THR A 91 -17.02 -2.00 -3.20
CA THR A 91 -17.03 -1.37 -4.52
C THR A 91 -16.56 -2.36 -5.59
N ALA A 92 -15.49 -3.11 -5.32
CA ALA A 92 -15.01 -4.18 -6.20
C ALA A 92 -16.09 -5.24 -6.45
N ALA A 93 -16.80 -5.68 -5.41
CA ALA A 93 -17.87 -6.68 -5.51
C ALA A 93 -19.06 -6.22 -6.38
N ILE A 94 -19.35 -4.92 -6.39
CA ILE A 94 -20.37 -4.35 -7.29
C ILE A 94 -19.83 -4.32 -8.73
N ASN A 95 -18.58 -3.92 -8.90
CA ASN A 95 -17.97 -3.74 -10.21
C ASN A 95 -17.64 -5.05 -10.92
N VAL A 96 -17.34 -6.13 -10.20
CA VAL A 96 -16.91 -7.41 -10.79
C VAL A 96 -17.96 -8.03 -11.73
N ARG A 97 -19.23 -7.63 -11.61
CA ARG A 97 -20.31 -8.07 -12.52
C ARG A 97 -20.37 -7.26 -13.82
N HIS A 98 -19.63 -6.16 -13.88
CA HIS A 98 -19.68 -5.15 -14.94
C HIS A 98 -18.31 -4.91 -15.59
N ILE A 99 -17.26 -5.54 -15.06
CA ILE A 99 -15.90 -5.50 -15.61
C ILE A 99 -15.66 -6.83 -16.29
N ASP A 100 -15.20 -6.78 -17.53
CA ASP A 100 -14.71 -7.91 -18.28
C ASP A 100 -13.18 -7.76 -18.40
N LEU A 101 -12.45 -8.57 -17.61
CA LEU A 101 -10.99 -8.64 -17.66
C LEU A 101 -10.52 -9.77 -18.59
N ASP A 102 -11.43 -10.54 -19.19
CA ASP A 102 -11.07 -11.66 -20.06
C ASP A 102 -10.64 -11.14 -21.43
N VAL A 103 -9.33 -11.01 -21.61
CA VAL A 103 -8.72 -10.64 -22.90
C VAL A 103 -8.79 -11.79 -23.92
N SER A 104 -9.19 -13.01 -23.51
CA SER A 104 -9.40 -14.15 -24.41
C SER A 104 -10.36 -15.18 -23.81
N GLY A 105 -11.48 -15.45 -24.47
CA GLY A 105 -12.56 -16.35 -24.01
C GLY A 105 -12.23 -17.85 -23.99
N PHE A 106 -11.02 -18.23 -23.55
CA PHE A 106 -10.66 -19.61 -23.26
C PHE A 106 -10.33 -19.71 -21.77
N ASP A 107 -11.33 -20.05 -20.96
CA ASP A 107 -11.16 -20.42 -19.55
C ASP A 107 -10.29 -21.67 -19.44
N ARG A 108 -8.99 -21.48 -19.38
CA ARG A 108 -8.03 -22.56 -19.20
C ARG A 108 -7.87 -22.79 -17.71
N GLN A 109 -8.53 -23.81 -17.17
CA GLN A 109 -8.29 -24.22 -15.79
C GLN A 109 -6.84 -24.67 -15.66
N ALA A 110 -6.10 -24.01 -14.77
CA ALA A 110 -4.76 -24.43 -14.40
C ALA A 110 -4.84 -25.84 -13.78
N ALA A 111 -4.02 -26.76 -14.28
CA ALA A 111 -3.95 -28.12 -13.74
C ALA A 111 -3.11 -28.20 -12.47
N GLU A 112 -2.25 -27.20 -12.28
CA GLU A 112 -1.26 -27.06 -11.21
C GLU A 112 -1.35 -25.63 -10.66
N TYR A 113 -0.92 -25.45 -9.42
CA TYR A 113 -0.81 -24.14 -8.78
C TYR A 113 0.66 -23.93 -8.45
N ASP A 114 1.34 -23.14 -9.28
CA ASP A 114 2.73 -22.76 -9.06
C ASP A 114 2.78 -21.47 -8.25
N ASP A 115 3.34 -21.57 -7.04
CA ASP A 115 3.50 -20.45 -6.10
C ASP A 115 4.91 -19.84 -6.15
N ASP A 116 5.83 -20.51 -6.86
CA ASP A 116 7.26 -20.18 -6.96
C ASP A 116 7.50 -18.79 -7.59
N GLU A 117 6.55 -18.29 -8.39
CA GLU A 117 6.61 -16.96 -9.00
C GLU A 117 6.79 -15.85 -7.97
N ALA A 118 6.24 -15.98 -6.76
CA ALA A 118 6.33 -14.89 -5.79
C ALA A 118 7.71 -14.76 -5.11
N ASP A 119 8.42 -15.87 -4.93
CA ASP A 119 9.77 -15.84 -4.35
C ASP A 119 10.75 -15.26 -5.39
N LEU A 120 10.55 -15.55 -6.68
CA LEU A 120 11.28 -14.95 -7.78
C LEU A 120 11.04 -13.42 -7.87
N LEU A 121 9.80 -12.97 -7.66
CA LEU A 121 9.46 -11.54 -7.64
C LEU A 121 10.15 -10.80 -6.49
N GLU A 122 10.28 -11.40 -5.31
CA GLU A 122 11.02 -10.79 -4.19
C GLU A 122 12.51 -10.59 -4.54
N GLU A 123 13.13 -11.57 -5.22
CA GLU A 123 14.50 -11.48 -5.70
C GLU A 123 14.67 -10.41 -6.79
N GLU A 124 13.72 -10.31 -7.72
CA GLU A 124 13.70 -9.30 -8.78
C GLU A 124 13.60 -7.87 -8.21
N ILE A 125 12.64 -7.63 -7.30
CA ILE A 125 12.49 -6.33 -6.63
C ILE A 125 13.76 -5.95 -5.86
N ALA A 126 14.41 -6.92 -5.20
CA ALA A 126 15.66 -6.67 -4.49
C ALA A 126 16.81 -6.28 -5.45
N ALA A 127 16.87 -6.89 -6.63
CA ALA A 127 17.82 -6.55 -7.67
C ALA A 127 17.58 -5.12 -8.21
N ASP A 128 16.33 -4.76 -8.49
CA ASP A 128 15.93 -3.42 -8.97
C ASP A 128 16.31 -2.33 -7.96
N ILE A 129 15.96 -2.52 -6.68
CA ILE A 129 16.33 -1.58 -5.60
C ILE A 129 17.85 -1.45 -5.49
N ALA A 130 18.59 -2.56 -5.66
CA ALA A 130 20.04 -2.53 -5.62
C ALA A 130 20.64 -1.79 -6.83
N GLU A 131 20.02 -1.87 -8.00
CA GLU A 131 20.41 -1.11 -9.19
C GLU A 131 20.11 0.38 -9.02
N GLU A 132 18.91 0.76 -8.58
CA GLU A 132 18.53 2.15 -8.31
C GLU A 132 19.50 2.81 -7.31
N LYS A 133 19.81 2.12 -6.19
CA LYS A 133 20.79 2.60 -5.21
C LYS A 133 22.19 2.79 -5.81
N LYS A 134 22.63 1.92 -6.73
CA LYS A 134 23.91 2.10 -7.42
C LYS A 134 23.88 3.34 -8.30
N LEU A 135 22.79 3.60 -9.02
CA LEU A 135 22.59 4.79 -9.85
C LEU A 135 22.57 6.07 -9.00
N GLU A 136 21.92 6.05 -7.84
CA GLU A 136 21.91 7.17 -6.88
C GLU A 136 23.32 7.48 -6.34
N VAL A 137 24.09 6.45 -5.98
CA VAL A 137 25.49 6.63 -5.53
C VAL A 137 26.36 7.21 -6.65
N VAL A 138 26.14 6.80 -7.91
CA VAL A 138 26.85 7.35 -9.07
C VAL A 138 26.44 8.80 -9.33
N ALA A 139 25.15 9.14 -9.17
CA ALA A 139 24.64 10.50 -9.31
C ALA A 139 25.19 11.43 -8.22
N ALA A 140 25.21 10.98 -6.95
CA ALA A 140 25.79 11.72 -5.83
C ALA A 140 27.30 11.97 -6.01
N LYS A 141 28.05 10.97 -6.49
CA LYS A 141 29.48 11.15 -6.81
C LYS A 141 29.70 12.11 -7.97
N LYS A 142 28.76 12.19 -8.92
CA LYS A 142 28.84 13.14 -10.05
C LYS A 142 28.57 14.57 -9.60
N THR A 143 27.57 14.78 -8.73
CA THR A 143 27.27 16.11 -8.17
C THR A 143 28.39 16.59 -7.23
N GLU A 144 28.98 15.72 -6.41
CA GLU A 144 30.16 16.04 -5.60
C GLU A 144 31.39 16.41 -6.45
N ARG A 145 31.60 15.72 -7.58
CA ARG A 145 32.68 16.05 -8.51
C ARG A 145 32.44 17.36 -9.26
N GLU A 146 31.19 17.73 -9.50
CA GLU A 146 30.82 19.01 -10.11
C GLU A 146 30.90 20.18 -9.11
N THR A 147 30.48 19.99 -7.86
CA THR A 147 30.62 21.00 -6.78
C THR A 147 32.08 21.23 -6.39
N ALA A 148 32.91 20.18 -6.37
CA ALA A 148 34.35 20.31 -6.15
C ALA A 148 35.06 21.07 -7.29
N LYS A 149 34.61 20.89 -8.54
CA LYS A 149 35.11 21.67 -9.69
C LYS A 149 34.67 23.13 -9.68
N THR A 150 33.47 23.43 -9.19
CA THR A 150 33.01 24.83 -9.05
C THR A 150 33.69 25.56 -7.90
N ALA A 151 33.96 24.87 -6.78
CA ALA A 151 34.70 25.43 -5.65
C ALA A 151 36.19 25.72 -5.96
N ALA A 152 36.83 24.90 -6.79
CA ALA A 152 38.20 25.16 -7.25
C ALA A 152 38.29 26.42 -8.13
N ASN A 153 37.24 26.74 -8.89
CA ASN A 153 37.21 27.92 -9.76
C ASN A 153 36.93 29.24 -9.02
N THR A 154 36.30 29.21 -7.84
CA THR A 154 36.02 30.42 -7.04
C THR A 154 37.15 30.82 -6.09
N ALA A 155 38.14 29.97 -5.87
CA ALA A 155 39.28 30.24 -4.98
C ALA A 155 40.42 31.06 -5.62
N THR A 156 40.32 31.45 -6.91
CA THR A 156 41.41 32.13 -7.62
C THR A 156 41.07 33.58 -7.99
N LEU A 157 40.86 34.46 -7.00
CA LEU A 157 40.95 35.93 -7.19
C LEU A 157 41.54 36.59 -5.93
N PRO A 158 42.74 37.22 -5.99
CA PRO A 158 43.33 37.89 -4.84
C PRO A 158 42.71 39.28 -4.62
N GLY A 159 42.44 39.60 -3.35
CA GLY A 159 41.67 40.76 -2.92
C GLY A 159 42.40 42.11 -2.95
N LYS A 160 41.61 43.19 -3.00
CA LYS A 160 42.00 44.55 -2.59
C LYS A 160 41.23 44.94 -1.33
N LYS A 161 41.98 45.39 -0.31
CA LYS A 161 41.53 45.83 1.03
C LYS A 161 40.64 47.09 0.97
N PRO A 162 39.82 47.36 2.02
CA PRO A 162 38.74 48.34 2.00
C PRO A 162 39.17 49.72 2.49
N ALA A 163 38.46 50.77 2.05
CA ALA A 163 38.55 52.12 2.59
C ALA A 163 37.31 52.45 3.42
N ALA A 164 37.53 52.99 4.61
CA ALA A 164 36.53 53.37 5.60
C ALA A 164 35.78 54.66 5.24
N ARG A 165 34.51 54.77 5.64
CA ARG A 165 33.93 56.03 6.11
C ARG A 165 32.78 55.78 7.09
N ALA A 166 32.86 56.44 8.24
CA ALA A 166 31.84 56.53 9.26
C ALA A 166 30.83 57.64 8.93
N GLU A 167 29.60 57.51 9.41
CA GLU A 167 28.74 58.62 9.85
C GLU A 167 27.54 58.07 10.66
N THR A 168 26.95 58.95 11.47
CA THR A 168 26.43 58.72 12.82
C THR A 168 24.92 59.00 12.98
N ALA A 169 24.32 58.39 14.02
CA ALA A 169 23.23 58.87 14.88
C ALA A 169 21.80 59.09 14.33
N ALA A 170 20.79 58.45 14.96
CA ALA A 170 19.87 59.09 15.91
C ALA A 170 18.65 58.19 16.22
N ALA A 171 18.20 58.23 17.47
CA ALA A 171 17.10 57.48 18.06
C ALA A 171 15.72 58.10 17.74
N GLU A 172 14.64 57.31 17.83
CA GLU A 172 13.48 57.64 18.68
C GLU A 172 12.41 56.53 18.68
N SER A 173 11.89 56.23 19.88
CA SER A 173 10.78 55.31 20.15
C SER A 173 9.44 56.02 20.10
N LYS A 174 8.36 55.35 19.64
CA LYS A 174 6.99 55.57 20.16
C LYS A 174 6.20 54.25 20.25
N ARG A 175 5.59 54.06 21.42
CA ARG A 175 4.62 53.01 21.81
C ARG A 175 3.20 53.34 21.31
N ALA A 176 2.38 52.29 21.10
CA ALA A 176 1.01 52.09 21.61
C ALA A 176 0.33 50.96 20.79
N VAL A 177 0.08 49.76 21.35
CA VAL A 177 -1.13 49.31 22.11
C VAL A 177 -2.41 49.28 21.27
N GLY A 178 -2.99 48.07 21.08
CA GLY A 178 -4.32 47.87 20.51
C GLY A 178 -4.75 46.38 20.43
N ALA A 179 -5.37 45.92 21.52
CA ALA A 179 -6.27 44.78 21.75
C ALA A 179 -6.65 43.75 20.65
N ASN A 180 -6.55 42.45 21.01
CA ASN A 180 -7.39 41.31 20.58
C ASN A 180 -8.74 41.35 21.38
N PRO A 181 -9.84 40.55 21.17
CA PRO A 181 -10.05 39.33 20.36
C PRO A 181 -11.39 39.32 19.54
N THR A 182 -11.68 38.34 18.67
CA THR A 182 -12.59 37.21 18.95
C THR A 182 -12.89 36.39 17.67
N SER A 183 -13.01 35.08 17.83
CA SER A 183 -13.63 34.08 16.92
C SER A 183 -14.95 33.57 17.57
N PRO A 184 -15.71 32.55 17.09
CA PRO A 184 -15.99 31.99 15.75
C PRO A 184 -17.52 31.86 15.47
N THR A 185 -17.95 31.35 14.29
CA THR A 185 -19.35 30.89 14.11
C THR A 185 -19.45 29.62 13.26
N ALA A 186 -20.01 28.56 13.86
CA ALA A 186 -20.47 27.33 13.20
C ALA A 186 -22.02 27.27 13.27
N PRO A 187 -22.74 26.76 12.26
CA PRO A 187 -24.17 26.53 12.36
C PRO A 187 -24.52 25.11 12.83
N LYS A 188 -25.52 25.02 13.72
CA LYS A 188 -26.16 23.81 14.26
C LYS A 188 -27.16 23.23 13.25
N SER A 189 -27.10 21.93 12.96
CA SER A 189 -28.16 21.18 12.28
C SER A 189 -29.12 20.54 13.28
N GLN A 190 -30.39 20.54 12.90
CA GLN A 190 -31.57 20.35 13.74
C GLN A 190 -31.87 18.86 14.01
N LEU A 191 -32.33 18.59 15.23
CA LEU A 191 -33.11 17.39 15.57
C LEU A 191 -34.52 17.52 14.97
N ARG A 192 -34.99 16.46 14.31
CA ARG A 192 -36.43 16.21 14.12
C ARG A 192 -36.76 14.79 14.56
N SER A 193 -37.63 14.74 15.55
CA SER A 193 -38.41 13.60 16.00
C SER A 193 -39.66 13.45 15.13
N ASP A 194 -39.91 12.24 14.64
CA ASP A 194 -41.23 11.67 14.30
C ASP A 194 -41.00 10.14 14.36
N GLY A 195 -41.79 9.30 15.02
CA GLY A 195 -43.21 9.37 15.31
C GLY A 195 -43.90 8.23 14.57
N MET A 196 -44.43 7.25 15.33
CA MET A 196 -45.14 6.05 14.88
C MET A 196 -46.09 6.25 13.69
N LYS A 197 -46.06 5.32 12.74
CA LYS A 197 -47.17 4.43 12.33
C LYS A 197 -46.67 3.30 11.45
#